data_AF-A0A6A9UUX9-F1
#
_entry.id   AF-A0A6A9UUX9-F1
#
_cell.length_a   1.000
_cell.length_b   1.000
_cell.length_c   1.000
_cell.angle_alpha   90.00
_cell.angle_beta   90.00
_cell.angle_gamma   90.00
#
_symmetry.space_group_name_H-M   'P 1'
#
loop_
_entity.id
_entity.type
_entity.pdbx_description
1 polymer ?
#
loop_
_entity_poly.entity_id
_entity_poly.type
_entity_poly.pdbx_seq_one_letter_code
_entity_poly.pdbx_strand_id
1 'polypeptide(L)'
;MLSLAELVTPQALPQWIDPETARRGEEYLRSGQVERTRVEADGPYSVEVRGWVRGSRTYRTHVSVTELTGALRRRAGGWPYEITPRCTCPVGWACKHAVATLLSAAQDQAPDAPGSWRRSLDVLVDDVEQAVTAPAVEQTPVALMITWTRPHHGYPVVRAHPRLAVRLSRRGRSGRWVKSGFTWRELVAVEHDPTTRYDPRHVQLLRELQVALQGTNPYWSPGSETLDLHTAAPALWPLLERAAAAGIPLLC
;
A
#
# COMPACT_ATOMS: atom_id res chain seq x y z
N MET A 1 -10.12 -0.94 24.64
CA MET A 1 -10.48 -1.38 23.28
C MET A 1 -10.31 -2.88 23.28
N LEU A 2 -11.35 -3.63 22.96
CA LEU A 2 -11.35 -5.10 23.05
C LEU A 2 -10.25 -5.67 22.15
N SER A 3 -9.32 -6.45 22.72
CA SER A 3 -8.23 -7.09 21.99
C SER A 3 -8.56 -8.56 21.74
N LEU A 4 -8.70 -8.96 20.47
CA LEU A 4 -8.92 -10.38 20.13
C LEU A 4 -7.73 -11.26 20.53
N ALA A 5 -6.52 -10.69 20.61
CA ALA A 5 -5.32 -11.39 21.03
C ALA A 5 -5.41 -11.90 22.48
N GLU A 6 -6.12 -11.19 23.36
CA GLU A 6 -6.31 -11.60 24.76
C GLU A 6 -7.18 -12.87 24.88
N LEU A 7 -8.12 -13.06 23.94
CA LEU A 7 -9.07 -14.19 23.92
C LEU A 7 -8.45 -15.51 23.48
N VAL A 8 -7.33 -15.43 22.76
CA VAL A 8 -6.67 -16.58 22.13
C VAL A 8 -5.35 -16.97 22.83
N THR A 9 -5.07 -16.41 24.00
CA THR A 9 -3.92 -16.82 24.80
C THR A 9 -4.10 -18.24 25.36
N PRO A 10 -3.02 -18.97 25.67
CA PRO A 10 -3.09 -20.30 26.28
C PRO A 10 -3.90 -20.34 27.58
N GLN A 11 -3.96 -19.22 28.31
CA GLN A 11 -4.73 -19.09 29.56
C GLN A 11 -6.21 -18.73 29.30
N ALA A 12 -6.49 -17.98 28.23
CA ALA A 12 -7.83 -17.51 27.87
C ALA A 12 -8.64 -18.55 27.10
N LEU A 13 -8.03 -19.28 26.17
CA LEU A 13 -8.72 -20.29 25.35
C LEU A 13 -9.52 -21.30 26.20
N PRO A 14 -8.95 -21.93 27.25
CA PRO A 14 -9.68 -22.89 28.06
C PRO A 14 -10.87 -22.31 28.84
N GLN A 15 -11.00 -20.97 28.94
CA GLN A 15 -12.10 -20.31 29.66
C GLN A 15 -13.42 -20.35 28.88
N TRP A 16 -13.37 -20.54 27.56
CA TRP A 16 -14.57 -20.45 26.71
C TRP A 16 -14.67 -21.53 25.64
N ILE A 17 -13.62 -22.34 25.43
CA ILE A 17 -13.64 -23.46 24.49
C ILE A 17 -12.96 -24.69 25.09
N ASP A 18 -13.42 -25.89 24.72
CA ASP A 18 -12.77 -27.13 25.14
C ASP A 18 -11.36 -27.27 24.52
N PRO A 19 -10.38 -27.83 25.25
CA PRO A 19 -8.99 -27.90 24.79
C PRO A 19 -8.78 -28.66 23.47
N GLU A 20 -9.57 -29.70 23.20
CA GLU A 20 -9.42 -30.49 21.97
C GLU A 20 -9.95 -29.73 20.75
N THR A 21 -11.07 -29.03 20.89
CA THR A 21 -11.57 -28.14 19.84
C THR A 21 -10.62 -26.96 19.61
N ALA A 22 -10.00 -26.43 20.68
CA ALA A 22 -8.97 -25.41 20.57
C ALA A 22 -7.78 -25.92 19.71
N ARG A 23 -7.22 -27.08 20.09
CA ARG A 23 -6.11 -27.75 19.37
C ARG A 23 -6.42 -27.96 17.89
N ARG A 24 -7.63 -28.44 17.58
CA ARG A 24 -8.08 -28.63 16.19
C ARG A 24 -8.28 -27.31 15.44
N GLY A 25 -8.69 -26.26 16.13
CA GLY A 25 -8.79 -24.92 15.55
C GLY A 25 -7.43 -24.34 15.16
N GLU A 26 -6.44 -24.49 16.04
CA GLU A 26 -5.05 -24.13 15.75
C GLU A 26 -4.50 -24.91 14.55
N GLU A 27 -4.81 -26.20 14.45
CA GLU A 27 -4.41 -27.05 13.32
C GLU A 27 -5.01 -26.57 11.99
N TYR A 28 -6.27 -26.14 11.99
CA TYR A 28 -6.92 -25.57 10.80
C TYR A 28 -6.28 -24.24 10.35
N LEU A 29 -5.93 -23.38 11.31
CA LEU A 29 -5.20 -22.16 11.01
C LEU A 29 -3.81 -22.47 10.42
N ARG A 30 -3.05 -23.33 11.10
CA ARG A 30 -1.69 -23.72 10.68
C ARG A 30 -1.66 -24.39 9.30
N SER A 31 -2.71 -25.13 8.96
CA SER A 31 -2.85 -25.84 7.68
C SER A 31 -3.42 -24.97 6.55
N GLY A 32 -3.57 -23.66 6.75
CA GLY A 32 -4.06 -22.72 5.73
C GLY A 32 -5.52 -22.95 5.31
N GLN A 33 -6.35 -23.49 6.19
CA GLN A 33 -7.76 -23.78 5.89
C GLN A 33 -8.68 -22.56 6.12
N VAL A 34 -8.18 -21.48 6.73
CA VAL A 34 -8.91 -20.22 6.86
C VAL A 34 -8.72 -19.43 5.56
N GLU A 35 -9.78 -19.32 4.77
CA GLU A 35 -9.73 -18.67 3.45
C GLU A 35 -9.80 -17.15 3.57
N ARG A 36 -10.61 -16.67 4.53
CA ARG A 36 -10.77 -15.24 4.79
C ARG A 36 -11.34 -15.02 6.18
N THR A 37 -10.90 -13.93 6.80
CA THR A 37 -11.44 -13.40 8.04
C THR A 37 -11.80 -11.93 7.88
N ARG A 38 -12.84 -11.47 8.55
CA ARG A 38 -13.27 -10.07 8.62
C ARG A 38 -13.64 -9.73 10.05
N VAL A 39 -13.20 -8.57 10.51
CA VAL A 39 -13.53 -8.05 11.83
C VAL A 39 -14.33 -6.77 11.64
N GLU A 40 -15.49 -6.70 12.28
CA GLU A 40 -16.36 -5.54 12.29
C GLU A 40 -16.58 -5.14 13.76
N ALA A 41 -16.30 -3.88 14.09
CA ALA A 41 -16.65 -3.36 15.41
C ALA A 41 -18.15 -3.09 15.47
N ASP A 42 -18.82 -3.60 16.49
CA ASP A 42 -20.25 -3.40 16.75
C ASP A 42 -20.43 -2.55 18.01
N GLY A 43 -19.92 -1.32 17.96
CA GLY A 43 -19.90 -0.42 19.12
C GLY A 43 -18.63 -0.55 20.00
N PRO A 44 -18.59 0.16 21.14
CA PRO A 44 -17.36 0.31 21.93
C PRO A 44 -16.93 -0.93 22.72
N TYR A 45 -17.86 -1.87 22.95
CA TYR A 45 -17.64 -3.07 23.76
C TYR A 45 -17.91 -4.36 23.01
N SER A 46 -18.21 -4.32 21.72
CA SER A 46 -18.58 -5.51 20.95
C SER A 46 -17.87 -5.56 19.61
N VAL A 47 -17.46 -6.77 19.22
CA VAL A 47 -16.77 -7.07 17.97
C VAL A 47 -17.41 -8.31 17.35
N GLU A 48 -17.70 -8.24 16.06
CA GLU A 48 -18.08 -9.39 15.25
C GLU A 48 -16.90 -9.84 14.40
N VAL A 49 -16.60 -11.15 14.44
CA VAL A 49 -15.60 -11.79 13.59
C VAL A 49 -16.30 -12.77 12.66
N ARG A 50 -16.16 -12.54 11.35
CA ARG A 50 -16.72 -13.40 10.29
C ARG A 50 -15.60 -14.13 9.58
N GLY A 51 -15.74 -15.44 9.41
CA GLY A 51 -14.71 -16.29 8.79
C GLY A 51 -15.28 -17.24 7.75
N TRP A 52 -14.44 -17.61 6.79
CA TRP A 52 -14.69 -18.68 5.82
C TRP A 52 -13.60 -19.72 6.00
N VAL A 53 -13.97 -20.92 6.44
CA VAL A 53 -13.01 -21.98 6.78
C VAL A 53 -13.33 -23.23 5.98
N ARG A 54 -12.34 -23.76 5.27
CA ARG A 54 -12.43 -24.96 4.45
C ARG A 54 -12.43 -26.21 5.34
N GLY A 55 -13.44 -27.05 5.18
CA GLY A 55 -13.52 -28.41 5.71
C GLY A 55 -13.92 -29.38 4.60
N SER A 56 -14.91 -30.23 4.83
CA SER A 56 -15.55 -31.00 3.74
C SER A 56 -16.26 -30.10 2.72
N ARG A 57 -16.59 -28.87 3.13
CA ARG A 57 -16.98 -27.74 2.31
C ARG A 57 -16.53 -26.46 3.01
N THR A 58 -16.61 -25.31 2.36
CA THR A 58 -16.40 -24.02 3.04
C THR A 58 -17.55 -23.76 4.01
N TYR A 59 -17.21 -23.54 5.27
CA TYR A 59 -18.15 -23.16 6.32
C TYR A 59 -18.00 -21.68 6.65
N ARG A 60 -19.14 -21.02 6.85
CA ARG A 60 -19.20 -19.64 7.35
C ARG A 60 -19.24 -19.67 8.86
N THR A 61 -18.40 -18.85 9.46
CA THR A 61 -18.28 -18.71 10.90
C THR A 61 -18.58 -17.28 11.29
N HIS A 62 -19.27 -17.10 12.41
CA HIS A 62 -19.57 -15.82 13.03
C HIS A 62 -19.28 -15.93 14.53
N VAL A 63 -18.38 -15.11 15.05
CA VAL A 63 -18.04 -15.05 16.47
C VAL A 63 -18.33 -13.64 16.95
N SER A 64 -19.31 -13.49 17.82
CA SER A 64 -19.57 -12.21 18.51
C SER A 64 -18.83 -12.23 19.84
N VAL A 65 -18.10 -11.16 20.14
CA VAL A 65 -17.42 -10.97 21.42
C VAL A 65 -17.89 -9.66 22.03
N THR A 66 -18.36 -9.72 23.27
CA THR A 66 -18.80 -8.55 24.04
C THR A 66 -18.03 -8.44 25.34
N GLU A 67 -17.41 -7.29 25.61
CA GLU A 67 -16.74 -6.99 26.87
C GLU A 67 -17.78 -6.74 27.98
N LEU A 68 -17.71 -7.51 29.05
CA LEU A 68 -18.58 -7.42 30.22
C LEU A 68 -18.00 -6.44 31.24
N THR A 69 -18.83 -5.51 31.72
CA THR A 69 -18.46 -4.52 32.74
C THR A 69 -19.34 -4.61 33.99
N GLY A 70 -18.83 -4.06 35.10
CA GLY A 70 -19.59 -3.90 36.34
C GLY A 70 -20.21 -5.19 36.89
N ALA A 71 -21.54 -5.18 37.06
CA ALA A 71 -22.27 -6.30 37.66
C ALA A 71 -22.28 -7.57 36.80
N LEU A 72 -22.20 -7.44 35.46
CA LEU A 72 -22.22 -8.57 34.54
C LEU A 72 -20.92 -9.39 34.65
N ARG A 73 -19.77 -8.70 34.66
CA ARG A 73 -18.45 -9.34 34.88
C ARG A 73 -18.35 -10.07 36.21
N ARG A 74 -18.92 -9.49 37.29
CA ARG A 74 -18.94 -10.14 38.61
C ARG A 74 -19.76 -11.43 38.60
N ARG A 75 -20.88 -11.47 37.86
CA ARG A 75 -21.68 -12.69 37.71
C ARG A 75 -20.99 -13.75 36.85
N ALA A 76 -20.18 -13.34 35.88
CA ALA A 76 -19.37 -14.22 35.04
C ALA A 76 -18.07 -14.72 35.72
N GLY A 77 -17.99 -14.72 37.05
CA GLY A 77 -16.81 -15.21 37.77
C GLY A 77 -15.53 -14.39 37.55
N GLY A 78 -15.65 -13.14 37.11
CA GLY A 78 -14.51 -12.26 36.81
C GLY A 78 -14.00 -12.35 35.37
N TRP A 79 -14.48 -13.31 34.58
CA TRP A 79 -14.20 -13.41 33.14
C TRP A 79 -14.79 -12.19 32.39
N PRO A 80 -13.96 -11.42 31.66
CA PRO A 80 -14.38 -10.12 31.14
C PRO A 80 -15.10 -10.17 29.79
N TYR A 81 -15.36 -11.34 29.21
CA TYR A 81 -15.95 -11.42 27.86
C TYR A 81 -17.13 -12.41 27.77
N GLU A 82 -18.14 -12.05 27.01
CA GLU A 82 -19.15 -12.98 26.51
C GLU A 82 -18.80 -13.32 25.05
N ILE A 83 -18.66 -14.60 24.72
CA ILE A 83 -18.23 -15.07 23.40
C ILE A 83 -19.32 -15.98 22.83
N THR A 84 -19.86 -15.63 21.68
CA THR A 84 -20.91 -16.39 21.00
C THR A 84 -20.42 -16.88 19.63
N PRO A 85 -19.83 -18.09 19.56
CA PRO A 85 -19.34 -18.67 18.32
C PRO A 85 -20.41 -19.50 17.58
N ARG A 86 -20.72 -19.14 16.34
CA ARG A 86 -21.63 -19.86 15.44
C ARG A 86 -20.93 -20.26 14.15
N CYS A 87 -21.28 -21.41 13.61
CA CYS A 87 -20.71 -21.91 12.36
C CYS A 87 -21.73 -22.72 11.57
N THR A 88 -21.73 -22.61 10.23
CA THR A 88 -22.63 -23.38 9.36
C THR A 88 -22.24 -24.86 9.19
N CYS A 89 -21.33 -25.37 10.02
CA CYS A 89 -20.90 -26.76 10.03
C CYS A 89 -21.85 -27.65 10.85
N PRO A 90 -21.75 -28.99 10.73
CA PRO A 90 -22.63 -29.90 11.48
C PRO A 90 -22.60 -29.73 13.00
N VAL A 91 -21.50 -29.21 13.56
CA VAL A 91 -21.37 -28.93 15.00
C VAL A 91 -22.15 -27.68 15.41
N GLY A 92 -22.33 -26.71 14.51
CA GLY A 92 -23.18 -25.52 14.70
C GLY A 92 -22.63 -24.43 15.63
N TRP A 93 -22.05 -24.81 16.77
CA TRP A 93 -21.64 -23.89 17.83
C TRP A 93 -20.25 -24.26 18.37
N ALA A 94 -19.45 -23.27 18.77
CA ALA A 94 -18.13 -23.44 19.40
C ALA A 94 -17.28 -24.56 18.76
N CYS A 95 -17.16 -24.55 17.43
CA CYS A 95 -16.42 -25.57 16.70
C CYS A 95 -15.00 -25.10 16.37
N LYS A 96 -14.15 -26.03 15.93
CA LYS A 96 -12.77 -25.73 15.49
C LYS A 96 -12.68 -24.65 14.42
N HIS A 97 -13.70 -24.50 13.55
CA HIS A 97 -13.72 -23.42 12.55
C HIS A 97 -13.92 -22.04 13.19
N ALA A 98 -14.67 -21.96 14.30
CA ALA A 98 -14.82 -20.73 15.07
C ALA A 98 -13.55 -20.33 15.79
N VAL A 99 -12.86 -21.30 16.37
CA VAL A 99 -11.53 -21.11 16.95
C VAL A 99 -10.54 -20.64 15.88
N ALA A 100 -10.46 -21.32 14.73
CA ALA A 100 -9.56 -20.95 13.64
C ALA A 100 -9.82 -19.53 13.11
N THR A 101 -11.10 -19.14 13.04
CA THR A 101 -11.52 -17.78 12.64
C THR A 101 -11.03 -16.75 13.66
N LEU A 102 -11.22 -17.00 14.95
CA LEU A 102 -10.81 -16.07 16.01
C LEU A 102 -9.28 -15.96 16.10
N LEU A 103 -8.56 -17.08 15.96
CA LEU A 103 -7.09 -17.10 15.91
C LEU A 103 -6.54 -16.32 14.71
N SER A 104 -7.12 -16.49 13.51
CA SER A 104 -6.75 -15.72 12.33
C SER A 104 -6.99 -14.23 12.55
N ALA A 105 -8.16 -13.85 13.08
CA ALA A 105 -8.47 -12.44 13.37
C ALA A 105 -7.51 -11.84 14.41
N ALA A 106 -7.11 -12.61 15.41
CA ALA A 106 -6.15 -12.19 16.41
C ALA A 106 -4.73 -12.03 15.85
N GLN A 107 -4.32 -12.86 14.88
CA GLN A 107 -3.05 -12.70 14.16
C GLN A 107 -3.04 -11.42 13.33
N ASP A 108 -4.13 -11.12 12.63
CA ASP A 108 -4.27 -9.91 11.82
C ASP A 108 -4.32 -8.62 12.67
N GLN A 109 -4.76 -8.72 13.92
CA GLN A 109 -4.79 -7.59 14.88
C GLN A 109 -3.58 -7.52 15.80
N ALA A 110 -2.71 -8.53 15.82
CA ALA A 110 -1.55 -8.53 16.71
C ALA A 110 -0.67 -7.32 16.35
N PRO A 111 -0.26 -6.48 17.33
CA PRO A 111 0.70 -5.43 17.07
C PRO A 111 1.97 -6.06 16.51
N ASP A 112 2.51 -5.45 15.45
CA ASP A 112 3.70 -5.86 14.73
C ASP A 112 4.77 -6.48 15.66
N ALA A 113 4.89 -7.80 15.64
CA ALA A 113 5.96 -8.48 16.35
C ALA A 113 7.30 -7.91 15.84
N PRO A 114 8.34 -7.76 16.69
CA PRO A 114 9.64 -7.26 16.24
C PRO A 114 10.16 -8.09 15.06
N GLY A 115 10.13 -7.52 13.84
CA GLY A 115 10.52 -8.18 12.60
C GLY A 115 9.40 -8.41 11.57
N SER A 116 8.13 -8.11 11.88
CA SER A 116 7.04 -8.16 10.88
C SER A 116 7.29 -7.18 9.73
N TRP A 117 7.72 -5.96 10.02
CA TRP A 117 8.08 -4.98 8.98
C TRP A 117 9.21 -5.48 8.07
N ARG A 118 10.20 -6.21 8.62
CA ARG A 118 11.28 -6.79 7.81
C ARG A 118 10.72 -7.85 6.87
N ARG A 119 9.86 -8.75 7.38
CA ARG A 119 9.21 -9.77 6.55
C ARG A 119 8.30 -9.15 5.48
N SER A 120 7.56 -8.09 5.82
CA SER A 120 6.75 -7.34 4.84
C SER A 120 7.62 -6.69 3.78
N LEU A 121 8.79 -6.16 4.15
CA LEU A 121 9.75 -5.64 3.19
C LEU A 121 10.42 -6.74 2.37
N ASP A 122 10.77 -7.88 2.95
CA ASP A 122 11.40 -9.00 2.25
C ASP A 122 10.49 -9.49 1.11
N VAL A 123 9.18 -9.62 1.38
CA VAL A 123 8.19 -9.95 0.34
C VAL A 123 8.16 -8.90 -0.78
N LEU A 124 8.19 -7.61 -0.43
CA LEU A 124 8.21 -6.54 -1.43
C LEU A 124 9.52 -6.50 -2.22
N VAL A 125 10.66 -6.82 -1.60
CA VAL A 125 11.96 -6.91 -2.26
C VAL A 125 11.97 -8.08 -3.22
N ASP A 126 11.50 -9.26 -2.81
CA ASP A 126 11.39 -10.44 -3.68
C ASP A 126 10.52 -10.15 -4.91
N ASP A 127 9.39 -9.44 -4.75
CA ASP A 127 8.53 -9.02 -5.86
C ASP A 127 9.26 -8.06 -6.84
N VAL A 128 10.04 -7.11 -6.31
CA VAL A 128 10.84 -6.18 -7.11
C VAL A 128 11.96 -6.92 -7.86
N GLU A 129 12.66 -7.85 -7.21
CA GLU A 129 13.70 -8.65 -7.84
C GLU A 129 13.13 -9.50 -8.99
N GLN A 130 11.99 -10.15 -8.77
CA GLN A 130 11.30 -10.91 -9.82
C GLN A 130 10.92 -10.02 -11.01
N ALA A 131 10.40 -8.81 -10.76
CA ALA A 131 10.06 -7.85 -11.81
C ALA A 131 11.29 -7.39 -12.61
N VAL A 132 12.46 -7.25 -11.98
CA VAL A 132 13.72 -6.90 -12.66
C VAL A 132 14.20 -8.02 -13.59
N THR A 133 13.93 -9.29 -13.26
CA THR A 133 14.26 -10.45 -14.11
C THR A 133 13.25 -10.75 -15.23
N ALA A 134 12.10 -10.08 -15.26
CA ALA A 134 11.11 -10.28 -16.31
C ALA A 134 11.67 -9.89 -17.70
N PRO A 135 11.25 -10.57 -18.79
CA PRO A 135 11.73 -10.28 -20.13
C PRO A 135 11.46 -8.83 -20.52
N ALA A 136 12.48 -8.16 -21.05
CA ALA A 136 12.42 -6.75 -21.42
C ALA A 136 11.37 -6.53 -22.52
N VAL A 137 10.28 -5.85 -22.16
CA VAL A 137 9.33 -5.30 -23.12
C VAL A 137 9.97 -4.09 -23.80
N GLU A 138 9.71 -3.88 -25.10
CA GLU A 138 10.19 -2.70 -25.82
C GLU A 138 9.66 -1.42 -25.14
N GLN A 139 10.57 -0.65 -24.54
CA GLN A 139 10.24 0.55 -23.78
C GLN A 139 10.19 1.78 -24.68
N THR A 140 9.31 2.73 -24.37
CA THR A 140 9.22 4.02 -25.04
C THR A 140 10.31 4.96 -24.50
N PRO A 141 11.27 5.42 -25.31
CA PRO A 141 12.30 6.33 -24.84
C PRO A 141 11.73 7.67 -24.38
N VAL A 142 12.27 8.20 -23.29
CA VAL A 142 11.93 9.52 -22.73
C VAL A 142 13.13 10.46 -22.82
N ALA A 143 12.87 11.76 -22.75
CA ALA A 143 13.87 12.81 -22.83
C ALA A 143 13.46 14.02 -22.00
N LEU A 144 14.46 14.79 -21.57
CA LEU A 144 14.28 16.10 -20.96
C LEU A 144 14.52 17.16 -22.04
N MET A 145 13.51 17.96 -22.34
CA MET A 145 13.65 19.08 -23.28
C MET A 145 13.81 20.38 -22.51
N ILE A 146 14.95 21.03 -22.69
CA ILE A 146 15.25 22.37 -22.20
C ILE A 146 14.62 23.36 -23.16
N THR A 147 13.87 24.31 -22.62
CA THR A 147 13.14 25.31 -23.38
C THR A 147 13.31 26.68 -22.76
N TRP A 148 13.22 27.71 -23.58
CA TRP A 148 13.15 29.09 -23.11
C TRP A 148 11.69 29.47 -22.90
N THR A 149 11.31 29.80 -21.67
CA THR A 149 10.00 30.40 -21.38
C THR A 149 10.14 31.91 -21.46
N ARG A 150 9.23 32.50 -22.25
CA ARG A 150 9.03 33.95 -22.23
C ARG A 150 8.05 34.28 -21.10
N PRO A 151 8.31 35.33 -20.32
CA PRO A 151 7.40 35.77 -19.27
C PRO A 151 6.03 36.08 -19.88
N HIS A 152 4.96 35.64 -19.19
CA HIS A 152 3.59 35.85 -19.65
C HIS A 152 3.27 37.35 -19.80
N HIS A 153 2.67 37.72 -20.94
CA HIS A 153 2.10 39.06 -21.14
C HIS A 153 1.04 39.32 -20.06
N GLY A 154 1.32 40.28 -19.16
CA GLY A 154 0.39 40.66 -18.10
C GLY A 154 1.04 41.34 -16.88
N TYR A 155 2.35 41.17 -16.67
CA TYR A 155 3.09 41.91 -15.64
C TYR A 155 3.76 43.15 -16.22
N PRO A 156 3.67 44.33 -15.56
CA PRO A 156 4.31 45.54 -16.03
C PRO A 156 5.83 45.35 -16.12
N VAL A 157 6.38 45.87 -17.22
CA VAL A 157 7.72 45.62 -17.75
C VAL A 157 8.81 45.96 -16.73
N VAL A 158 9.20 44.98 -15.93
CA VAL A 158 10.53 44.92 -15.32
C VAL A 158 11.29 43.85 -16.10
N ARG A 159 12.22 44.28 -16.97
CA ARG A 159 13.15 43.47 -17.80
C ARG A 159 13.01 41.97 -17.57
N ALA A 160 12.05 41.37 -18.24
CA ALA A 160 11.68 40.01 -17.94
C ALA A 160 12.63 39.10 -18.74
N HIS A 161 13.73 38.71 -18.08
CA HIS A 161 14.79 37.92 -18.68
C HIS A 161 14.23 36.57 -19.16
N PRO A 162 14.69 36.05 -20.32
CA PRO A 162 14.29 34.71 -20.76
C PRO A 162 14.69 33.70 -19.70
N ARG A 163 13.73 32.84 -19.31
CA ARG A 163 13.96 31.82 -18.28
C ARG A 163 14.13 30.45 -18.93
N LEU A 164 15.07 29.66 -18.44
CA LEU A 164 15.21 28.27 -18.80
C LEU A 164 14.19 27.44 -18.03
N ALA A 165 13.48 26.57 -18.74
CA ALA A 165 12.56 25.60 -18.18
C ALA A 165 12.78 24.23 -18.80
N VAL A 166 12.48 23.18 -18.05
CA VAL A 166 12.55 21.80 -18.51
C VAL A 166 11.15 21.20 -18.64
N ARG A 167 10.97 20.38 -19.66
CA ARG A 167 9.73 19.63 -19.89
C ARG A 167 10.04 18.21 -20.31
N LEU A 168 9.11 17.31 -20.04
CA LEU A 168 9.21 15.94 -20.49
C LEU A 168 8.91 15.82 -21.98
N SER A 169 9.51 14.82 -22.61
CA SER A 169 9.23 14.41 -23.98
C SER A 169 9.43 12.92 -24.12
N ARG A 170 8.78 12.32 -25.11
CA ARG A 170 8.91 10.90 -25.41
C ARG A 170 9.10 10.66 -26.89
N ARG A 171 9.59 9.48 -27.27
CA ARG A 171 9.63 9.07 -28.67
C ARG A 171 8.22 8.69 -29.13
N GLY A 172 7.73 9.34 -30.19
CA GLY A 172 6.47 8.97 -30.85
C GLY A 172 6.64 7.77 -31.79
N ARG A 173 5.54 7.23 -32.32
CA ARG A 173 5.54 6.12 -33.30
C ARG A 173 6.34 6.43 -34.58
N SER A 174 6.44 7.70 -34.95
CA SER A 174 7.24 8.17 -36.09
C SER A 174 8.73 8.31 -35.80
N GLY A 175 9.19 7.95 -34.59
CA GLY A 175 10.57 8.09 -34.16
C GLY A 175 10.98 9.52 -33.77
N ARG A 176 10.10 10.52 -33.91
CA ARG A 176 10.36 11.91 -33.47
C ARG A 176 10.06 12.09 -31.99
N TRP A 177 10.75 13.04 -31.35
CA TRP A 177 10.43 13.47 -29.99
C TRP A 177 9.13 14.27 -29.98
N VAL A 178 8.15 13.81 -29.22
CA VAL A 178 6.84 14.44 -29.08
C VAL A 178 6.64 14.99 -27.67
N LYS A 179 5.93 16.12 -27.63
CA LYS A 179 5.62 16.90 -26.43
C LYS A 179 4.39 16.36 -25.70
N SER A 180 3.48 15.72 -26.44
CA SER A 180 2.15 15.35 -26.00
C SER A 180 2.08 13.94 -25.39
N GLY A 181 1.24 13.81 -24.36
CA GLY A 181 0.95 12.54 -23.69
C GLY A 181 2.10 11.98 -22.85
N PHE A 182 3.06 12.83 -22.48
CA PHE A 182 4.02 12.55 -21.41
C PHE A 182 4.51 13.87 -20.80
N THR A 183 3.72 14.41 -19.87
CA THR A 183 3.95 15.67 -19.15
C THR A 183 4.28 15.43 -17.68
N TRP A 184 4.78 16.45 -16.97
CA TRP A 184 5.01 16.39 -15.51
C TRP A 184 3.76 16.01 -14.70
N ARG A 185 2.57 16.34 -15.21
CA ARG A 185 1.28 15.97 -14.61
C ARG A 185 0.96 14.49 -14.83
N GLU A 186 1.18 14.00 -16.04
CA GLU A 186 0.92 12.60 -16.41
C GLU A 186 1.93 11.64 -15.78
N LEU A 187 3.13 12.11 -15.45
CA LEU A 187 4.18 11.30 -14.83
C LEU A 187 3.72 10.62 -13.53
N VAL A 188 2.88 11.28 -12.72
CA VAL A 188 2.30 10.71 -11.49
C VAL A 188 1.39 9.52 -11.80
N ALA A 189 0.58 9.62 -12.87
CA ALA A 189 -0.29 8.53 -13.28
C ALA A 189 0.53 7.36 -13.85
N VAL A 190 1.57 7.67 -14.62
CA VAL A 190 2.50 6.68 -15.19
C VAL A 190 3.24 5.89 -14.11
N GLU A 191 3.66 6.55 -13.03
CA GLU A 191 4.36 5.93 -11.89
C GLU A 191 3.56 4.78 -11.26
N HIS A 192 2.23 4.85 -11.29
CA HIS A 192 1.34 3.88 -10.67
C HIS A 192 0.67 2.93 -11.69
N ASP A 193 1.00 3.03 -12.97
CA ASP A 193 0.43 2.18 -14.03
C ASP A 193 1.38 1.02 -14.38
N PRO A 194 1.09 -0.23 -13.95
CA PRO A 194 1.94 -1.38 -14.22
C PRO A 194 1.96 -1.79 -15.70
N THR A 195 1.03 -1.27 -16.52
CA THR A 195 0.94 -1.58 -17.95
C THR A 195 1.71 -0.60 -18.83
N THR A 196 2.32 0.41 -18.21
CA THR A 196 3.05 1.45 -18.91
C THR A 196 4.22 0.90 -19.72
N ARG A 197 4.57 1.62 -20.79
CA ARG A 197 5.68 1.26 -21.69
C ARG A 197 6.96 2.02 -21.37
N TYR A 198 7.01 2.81 -20.30
CA TYR A 198 8.22 3.54 -19.92
C TYR A 198 9.10 2.69 -19.00
N ASP A 199 10.41 2.90 -19.06
CA ASP A 199 11.35 2.29 -18.11
C ASP A 199 11.04 2.79 -16.69
N PRO A 200 10.73 1.91 -15.71
CA PRO A 200 10.52 2.30 -14.32
C PRO A 200 11.67 3.10 -13.74
N ARG A 201 12.92 2.81 -14.11
CA ARG A 201 14.11 3.55 -13.66
C ARG A 201 14.10 4.98 -14.18
N HIS A 202 13.67 5.18 -15.43
CA HIS A 202 13.53 6.53 -15.99
C HIS A 202 12.40 7.30 -15.32
N VAL A 203 11.25 6.65 -15.10
CA VAL A 203 10.11 7.27 -14.40
C VAL A 203 10.52 7.73 -13.01
N GLN A 204 11.21 6.89 -12.24
CA GLN A 204 11.71 7.23 -10.90
C GLN A 204 12.66 8.43 -10.92
N LEU A 205 13.67 8.44 -11.79
CA LEU A 205 14.61 9.57 -11.93
C LEU A 205 13.88 10.88 -12.30
N LEU A 206 12.88 10.81 -13.18
CA LEU A 206 12.07 11.97 -13.53
C LEU A 206 11.21 12.46 -12.35
N ARG A 207 10.71 11.56 -11.49
CA ARG A 207 9.98 11.94 -10.26
C ARG A 207 10.90 12.61 -9.25
N GLU A 208 12.13 12.13 -9.08
CA GLU A 208 13.13 12.80 -8.24
C GLU A 208 13.42 14.23 -8.73
N LEU A 209 13.61 14.40 -10.05
CA LEU A 209 13.76 15.72 -10.69
C LEU A 209 12.55 16.62 -10.45
N GLN A 210 11.34 16.10 -10.59
CA GLN A 210 10.11 16.86 -10.37
C GLN A 210 10.01 17.37 -8.92
N VAL A 211 10.28 16.52 -7.93
CA VAL A 211 10.25 16.90 -6.51
C VAL A 211 11.29 17.99 -6.21
N ALA A 212 12.51 17.81 -6.73
CA ALA A 212 13.60 18.79 -6.55
C ALA A 212 13.28 20.17 -7.16
N LEU A 213 12.57 20.20 -8.29
CA LEU A 213 12.19 21.44 -8.98
C LEU A 213 10.92 22.08 -8.43
N GLN A 214 9.99 21.29 -7.87
CA GLN A 214 8.78 21.80 -7.22
C GLN A 214 9.08 22.48 -5.88
N GLY A 215 9.97 21.89 -5.08
CA GLY A 215 10.27 22.40 -3.73
C GLY A 215 10.82 23.83 -3.68
N THR A 216 11.33 24.33 -4.81
CA THR A 216 11.90 25.68 -4.92
C THR A 216 11.10 26.63 -5.81
N ASN A 217 9.96 26.19 -6.35
CA ASN A 217 9.16 27.00 -7.28
C ASN A 217 7.83 27.47 -6.64
N PRO A 218 7.78 28.70 -6.11
CA PRO A 218 6.58 29.25 -5.47
C PRO A 218 5.42 29.49 -6.45
N TYR A 219 5.67 29.42 -7.76
CA TYR A 219 4.67 29.65 -8.81
C TYR A 219 4.33 28.36 -9.58
N TRP A 220 4.70 27.20 -9.05
CA TRP A 220 4.33 25.94 -9.68
C TRP A 220 2.81 25.78 -9.69
N SER A 221 2.25 25.64 -10.89
CA SER A 221 0.85 25.27 -11.09
C SER A 221 0.77 23.79 -11.48
N PRO A 222 -0.19 23.02 -10.94
CA PRO A 222 -0.45 21.63 -11.36
C PRO A 222 -0.71 21.45 -12.86
N GLY A 223 -1.09 22.53 -13.57
CA GLY A 223 -1.28 22.55 -15.02
C GLY A 223 -0.02 22.90 -15.83
N SER A 224 1.12 23.18 -15.20
CA SER A 224 2.33 23.59 -15.91
C SER A 224 2.99 22.41 -16.62
N GLU A 225 3.14 22.51 -17.94
CA GLU A 225 3.87 21.54 -18.76
C GLU A 225 5.40 21.68 -18.63
N THR A 226 5.88 22.76 -17.99
CA THR A 226 7.29 23.08 -17.82
C THR A 226 7.64 23.35 -16.36
N LEU A 227 8.86 23.06 -15.95
CA LEU A 227 9.41 23.39 -14.63
C LEU A 227 10.57 24.36 -14.80
N ASP A 228 10.57 25.46 -14.05
CA ASP A 228 11.62 26.49 -14.10
C ASP A 228 12.94 25.95 -13.53
N LEU A 229 14.03 26.17 -14.24
CA LEU A 229 15.38 25.79 -13.82
C LEU A 229 16.09 26.91 -13.05
N HIS A 230 15.63 28.17 -13.15
CA HIS A 230 16.29 29.31 -12.49
C HIS A 230 16.16 29.28 -10.96
N THR A 231 15.12 28.65 -10.44
CA THR A 231 14.91 28.51 -9.00
C THR A 231 15.47 27.20 -8.47
N ALA A 232 16.13 26.38 -9.29
CA ALA A 232 16.56 25.05 -8.88
C ALA A 232 17.63 25.09 -7.78
N ALA A 233 17.49 24.20 -6.80
CA ALA A 233 18.52 23.99 -5.77
C ALA A 233 19.77 23.30 -6.36
N PRO A 234 20.95 23.40 -5.70
CA PRO A 234 22.18 22.71 -6.15
C PRO A 234 22.04 21.21 -6.39
N ALA A 235 21.08 20.56 -5.70
CA ALA A 235 20.76 19.14 -5.88
C ALA A 235 20.28 18.78 -7.30
N LEU A 236 19.87 19.76 -8.12
CA LEU A 236 19.45 19.53 -9.51
C LEU A 236 20.58 18.97 -10.38
N TRP A 237 21.81 19.47 -10.25
CA TRP A 237 22.87 19.10 -11.20
C TRP A 237 23.24 17.61 -11.14
N PRO A 238 23.44 17.01 -9.95
CA PRO A 238 23.64 15.56 -9.84
C PRO A 238 22.43 14.75 -10.36
N LEU A 239 21.21 15.28 -10.26
CA LEU A 239 20.02 14.62 -10.81
C LEU A 239 20.03 14.59 -12.34
N LEU A 240 20.40 15.70 -12.99
CA LEU A 240 20.52 15.78 -14.45
C LEU A 240 21.66 14.89 -14.97
N GLU A 241 22.78 14.82 -14.27
CA GLU A 241 23.89 13.92 -14.59
C GLU A 241 23.46 12.45 -14.50
N ARG A 242 22.76 12.07 -13.43
CA ARG A 242 22.20 10.71 -13.29
C ARG A 242 21.20 10.38 -14.40
N ALA A 243 20.33 11.32 -14.76
CA ALA A 243 19.39 11.14 -15.86
C ALA A 243 20.12 10.92 -17.19
N ALA A 244 21.15 11.73 -17.49
CA ALA A 244 21.96 11.58 -18.69
C ALA A 244 22.70 10.23 -18.72
N ALA A 245 23.31 9.83 -17.60
CA ALA A 245 24.00 8.55 -17.46
C ALA A 245 23.06 7.34 -17.61
N ALA A 246 21.78 7.49 -17.21
CA ALA A 246 20.73 6.48 -17.40
C ALA A 246 20.17 6.43 -18.83
N GLY A 247 20.68 7.27 -19.75
CA GLY A 247 20.25 7.30 -21.15
C GLY A 247 19.04 8.20 -21.43
N ILE A 248 18.68 9.10 -20.52
CA ILE A 248 17.67 10.15 -20.75
C ILE A 248 18.38 11.35 -21.39
N PRO A 249 18.25 11.59 -22.71
CA PRO A 249 18.96 12.69 -23.35
C PRO A 249 18.38 14.05 -22.93
N LEU A 250 19.28 15.02 -22.79
CA LEU A 250 18.94 16.44 -22.69
C LEU A 250 18.83 17.01 -24.11
N LEU A 251 17.66 17.52 -24.46
CA LEU A 251 17.34 18.09 -25.78
C LEU A 251 17.15 19.61 -25.65
N CYS A 252 17.39 20.35 -26.73
CA CYS A 252 17.11 21.79 -26.85
C CYS A 252 16.07 22.05 -27.93
#